data_AF-A0A7J4SSK8-F1
#
_entry.id   AF-A0A7J4SSK8-F1
#
_cell.length_a   1.000
_cell.length_b   1.000
_cell.length_c   1.000
_cell.angle_alpha   90.00
_cell.angle_beta   90.00
_cell.angle_gamma   90.00
#
_symmetry.space_group_name_H-M   'P 1'
#
loop_
_entity.id
_entity.type
_entity.pdbx_description
1 polymer ?
#
loop_
_entity_poly.entity_id
_entity_poly.type
_entity_poly.pdbx_seq_one_letter_code
_entity_poly.pdbx_strand_id
1 'polypeptide(L)'
;MRQEPEVSHPARPHAKEGRLVMPPSHVLEVMGASSKEGVMQKIGTILRRRSKEAKDQGKDSVRGPAKGDKRRRAQRKTTKHRKSGQRKRKKFGRK
;
A
#
# COMPACT_ATOMS: atom_id res chain seq x y z
N MET A 1 -9.85 -25.37 -2.28
CA MET A 1 -9.16 -24.07 -2.27
C MET A 1 -7.80 -24.26 -2.93
N ARG A 2 -7.26 -23.25 -3.62
CA ARG A 2 -5.95 -23.33 -4.28
C ARG A 2 -5.09 -22.14 -3.88
N GLN A 3 -3.89 -22.40 -3.38
CA GLN A 3 -2.89 -21.38 -3.09
C GLN A 3 -1.85 -21.36 -4.21
N GLU A 4 -1.57 -20.18 -4.74
CA GLU A 4 -0.63 -19.94 -5.82
C GLU A 4 0.39 -18.90 -5.34
N PRO A 5 1.47 -19.31 -4.65
CA PRO A 5 2.39 -18.37 -3.99
C PRO A 5 3.23 -17.55 -4.97
N GLU A 6 3.55 -18.10 -6.15
CA GLU A 6 4.42 -17.47 -7.14
C GLU A 6 3.69 -16.51 -8.10
N VAL A 7 2.36 -16.40 -7.99
CA VAL A 7 1.56 -15.58 -8.91
C VAL A 7 1.66 -14.10 -8.55
N SER A 8 1.89 -13.27 -9.58
CA SER A 8 1.88 -11.81 -9.45
C SER A 8 0.58 -11.20 -9.98
N HIS A 9 0.15 -10.10 -9.37
CA HIS A 9 -0.98 -9.33 -9.87
C HIS A 9 -0.60 -8.60 -11.18
N PRO A 10 -1.45 -8.53 -12.21
CA PRO A 10 -1.11 -7.91 -13.49
C PRO A 10 -0.68 -6.44 -13.35
N ALA A 11 -1.34 -5.69 -12.46
CA ALA A 11 -0.95 -4.31 -12.15
C ALA A 11 0.39 -4.18 -11.40
N ARG A 12 0.93 -5.27 -10.82
CA ARG A 12 2.15 -5.30 -10.00
C ARG A 12 2.97 -6.57 -10.29
N PRO A 13 3.57 -6.69 -11.48
CA PRO A 13 4.19 -7.93 -11.95
C PRO A 13 5.41 -8.39 -11.12
N HIS A 14 6.11 -7.46 -10.48
CA HIS A 14 7.34 -7.77 -9.72
C HIS A 14 7.10 -8.03 -8.22
N ALA A 15 5.88 -7.86 -7.72
CA ALA A 15 5.62 -7.86 -6.28
C ALA A 15 5.51 -9.27 -5.66
N LYS A 16 5.28 -10.31 -6.48
CA LYS A 16 5.17 -11.73 -6.06
C LYS A 16 4.31 -11.92 -4.80
N GLU A 17 3.12 -11.32 -4.81
CA GLU A 17 2.21 -11.28 -3.65
C GLU A 17 1.47 -12.61 -3.42
N GLY A 18 1.47 -13.49 -4.43
CA GLY A 18 0.70 -14.73 -4.43
C GLY A 18 -0.80 -14.51 -4.68
N ARG A 19 -1.54 -15.61 -4.83
CA ARG A 19 -2.99 -15.63 -5.02
C ARG A 19 -3.61 -16.78 -4.25
N LEU A 20 -4.77 -16.52 -3.62
CA LEU A 20 -5.62 -17.55 -3.02
C LEU A 20 -6.93 -17.61 -3.82
N VAL A 21 -7.29 -18.79 -4.30
CA VAL A 21 -8.55 -19.06 -5.00
C VAL A 21 -9.44 -19.92 -4.11
N MET A 22 -10.61 -19.38 -3.77
CA MET A 22 -11.61 -20.04 -2.95
C MET A 22 -13.02 -19.91 -3.55
N PRO A 23 -13.89 -20.91 -3.33
CA PRO A 23 -15.31 -20.78 -3.62
C PRO A 23 -15.93 -19.63 -2.81
N PRO A 24 -16.75 -18.75 -3.42
CA PRO A 24 -17.38 -17.64 -2.72
C PRO A 24 -18.25 -18.08 -1.54
N SER A 25 -19.01 -19.18 -1.68
CA SER A 25 -19.88 -19.73 -0.64
C SER A 25 -19.13 -20.00 0.66
N HIS A 26 -18.01 -20.72 0.56
CA HIS A 26 -17.16 -21.04 1.70
C HIS A 26 -16.62 -19.79 2.38
N VAL A 27 -16.22 -18.77 1.60
CA VAL A 27 -15.68 -17.53 2.16
C VAL A 27 -16.76 -16.75 2.92
N LEU A 28 -17.97 -16.67 2.38
CA LEU A 28 -19.10 -15.98 3.01
C LEU A 28 -19.50 -16.66 4.32
N GLU A 29 -19.54 -17.99 4.33
CA GLU A 29 -19.85 -18.81 5.51
C GLU A 29 -18.80 -18.66 6.61
N VAL A 30 -17.52 -18.92 6.31
CA VAL A 30 -16.42 -18.85 7.30
C VAL A 30 -16.25 -17.44 7.85
N MET A 31 -16.40 -16.42 7.00
CA MET A 31 -16.28 -15.04 7.44
C MET A 31 -17.57 -14.50 8.05
N GLY A 32 -18.70 -15.21 7.97
CA GLY A 32 -20.02 -14.76 8.43
C GLY A 32 -20.43 -13.43 7.81
N ALA A 33 -20.22 -13.25 6.50
CA ALA A 33 -20.55 -12.02 5.78
C ALA A 33 -21.39 -12.35 4.54
N SER A 34 -22.27 -11.44 4.15
CA SER A 34 -23.20 -11.62 3.03
C SER A 34 -22.73 -10.97 1.73
N SER A 35 -21.69 -10.14 1.77
CA SER A 35 -21.20 -9.38 0.61
C SER A 35 -19.68 -9.47 0.47
N LYS A 36 -19.20 -9.29 -0.77
CA LYS A 36 -17.77 -9.21 -1.10
C LYS A 36 -17.06 -8.15 -0.26
N GLU A 37 -17.68 -6.99 -0.09
CA GLU A 37 -17.10 -5.89 0.69
C GLU A 37 -17.04 -6.24 2.18
N GLY A 38 -18.08 -6.86 2.73
CA GLY A 38 -18.10 -7.29 4.13
C GLY A 38 -17.00 -8.32 4.44
N VAL A 39 -16.78 -9.26 3.52
CA VAL A 39 -15.66 -10.22 3.60
C VAL A 39 -14.32 -9.46 3.61
N MET A 40 -14.11 -8.56 2.66
CA MET A 40 -12.85 -7.81 2.54
C MET A 40 -12.57 -6.93 3.77
N GLN A 41 -13.61 -6.32 4.33
CA GLN A 41 -13.50 -5.52 5.56
C GLN A 41 -13.05 -6.39 6.74
N LYS A 42 -13.67 -7.57 6.95
CA LYS A 42 -13.30 -8.49 8.03
C LYS A 42 -11.88 -9.04 7.86
N ILE A 43 -11.46 -9.37 6.65
CA ILE A 43 -10.06 -9.76 6.37
C ILE A 43 -9.12 -8.62 6.73
N GLY A 44 -9.44 -7.39 6.32
CA GLY A 44 -8.64 -6.20 6.61
C GLY A 44 -8.49 -5.92 8.11
N THR A 45 -9.55 -6.08 8.91
CA THR A 45 -9.50 -5.86 10.37
C THR A 45 -8.62 -6.90 11.06
N ILE A 46 -8.72 -8.18 10.67
CA ILE A 46 -7.89 -9.27 11.20
C ILE A 46 -6.42 -9.03 10.88
N LEU A 47 -6.09 -8.73 9.62
CA LEU A 47 -4.70 -8.47 9.20
C LEU A 47 -4.11 -7.25 9.90
N ARG A 48 -4.90 -6.19 10.07
CA ARG A 48 -4.47 -5.00 10.81
C ARG A 48 -4.17 -5.31 12.27
N ARG A 49 -5.01 -6.12 12.92
CA ARG A 49 -4.79 -6.58 14.30
C ARG A 49 -3.49 -7.37 14.40
N ARG A 50 -3.31 -8.39 13.57
CA ARG A 50 -2.07 -9.20 13.52
C ARG A 50 -0.83 -8.36 13.24
N SER A 51 -0.93 -7.36 12.36
CA SER A 51 0.18 -6.46 12.06
C SER A 51 0.54 -5.55 13.24
N LYS A 52 -0.44 -5.14 14.06
CA LYS A 52 -0.16 -4.38 15.29
C LYS A 52 0.52 -5.28 16.33
N GLU A 53 -0.06 -6.46 16.58
CA GLU A 53 0.50 -7.44 17.52
C GLU A 53 1.94 -7.83 17.14
N ALA A 54 2.24 -8.01 15.86
CA ALA A 54 3.60 -8.29 15.39
C ALA A 54 4.59 -7.13 15.62
N LYS A 55 4.14 -5.88 15.52
CA LYS A 55 4.97 -4.70 15.83
C LYS A 55 5.25 -4.59 17.31
N ASP A 56 4.23 -4.86 18.14
CA ASP A 56 4.37 -4.83 19.60
C ASP A 56 5.34 -5.95 20.08
N GLN A 57 5.43 -7.05 19.34
CA GLN A 57 6.39 -8.14 19.54
C GLN A 57 7.81 -7.86 18.98
N GLY A 58 8.09 -6.64 18.48
CA GLY A 58 9.42 -6.26 18.00
C GLY A 58 9.86 -6.92 16.69
N LYS A 59 8.93 -7.50 15.91
CA LYS A 59 9.24 -7.96 14.55
C LYS A 59 9.31 -6.74 13.63
N ASP A 60 10.49 -6.12 13.60
CA ASP A 60 10.75 -4.94 12.79
C ASP A 60 10.45 -5.21 11.33
N SER A 61 9.37 -4.61 10.84
CA SER A 61 9.16 -4.46 9.41
C SER A 61 10.29 -3.57 8.89
N VAL A 62 11.21 -4.13 8.11
CA VAL A 62 12.27 -3.38 7.41
C VAL A 62 11.62 -2.27 6.58
N ARG A 63 11.49 -1.06 7.14
CA ARG A 63 10.71 0.00 6.49
C ARG A 63 11.44 1.33 6.51
N GLY A 64 12.29 1.49 5.49
CA GLY A 64 12.85 2.77 5.09
C GLY A 64 13.90 3.35 6.05
N PRO A 65 14.57 4.44 5.64
CA PRO A 65 15.56 5.10 6.48
C PRO A 65 14.92 5.54 7.80
N ALA A 66 15.63 5.30 8.90
CA ALA A 66 15.17 5.49 10.27
C ALA A 66 14.50 6.86 10.50
N LYS A 67 13.67 6.94 11.53
CA LYS A 67 13.02 8.19 11.97
C LYS A 67 14.07 9.19 12.50
N GLY A 68 14.85 9.80 11.60
CA GLY A 68 15.95 10.71 11.93
C GLY A 68 16.91 10.97 10.76
N ASP A 69 16.99 10.05 9.79
CA ASP A 69 17.92 10.19 8.66
C ASP A 69 17.35 11.11 7.57
N LYS A 70 17.53 12.42 7.77
CA LYS A 70 17.09 13.49 6.86
C LYS A 70 17.81 13.43 5.51
N ARG A 71 19.07 12.99 5.48
CA ARG A 71 19.90 12.95 4.26
C ARG A 71 19.39 11.90 3.28
N ARG A 72 19.14 10.67 3.74
CA ARG A 72 18.56 9.61 2.90
C ARG A 72 17.13 9.93 2.43
N ARG A 73 16.35 10.69 3.20
CA ARG A 73 15.03 11.19 2.74
C ARG A 73 15.14 12.27 1.66
N ALA A 74 16.10 13.19 1.79
CA ALA A 74 16.30 14.26 0.81
C ALA A 74 16.79 13.75 -0.55
N GLN A 75 17.47 12.61 -0.58
CA GLN A 75 17.87 11.94 -1.82
C GLN A 75 16.73 11.20 -2.53
N ARG A 76 15.60 10.93 -1.85
CA ARG A 76 14.42 10.44 -2.56
C ARG A 76 13.89 11.59 -3.39
N LYS A 77 13.86 11.42 -4.72
CA LYS A 77 13.36 12.41 -5.67
C LYS A 77 11.94 12.81 -5.28
N THR A 78 11.82 13.91 -4.52
CA THR A 78 10.53 14.52 -4.25
C THR A 78 10.10 15.21 -5.54
N THR A 79 9.12 14.67 -6.24
CA THR A 79 8.34 15.45 -7.22
C THR A 79 7.48 16.44 -6.44
N LYS A 80 8.11 17.44 -5.82
CA LYS A 80 7.43 18.58 -5.23
C LYS A 80 6.67 19.29 -6.35
N HIS A 81 5.34 19.19 -6.29
CA HIS A 81 4.39 20.21 -6.69
C HIS A 81 4.89 21.25 -7.72
N ARG A 82 4.59 21.04 -9.00
CA ARG A 82 4.21 22.17 -9.86
C ARG A 82 2.73 22.46 -9.60
N LYS A 83 2.45 23.12 -8.48
CA LYS A 83 1.22 23.93 -8.38
C LYS A 83 1.39 25.05 -9.42
N SER A 84 0.51 25.05 -10.41
CA SER A 84 0.45 25.96 -11.56
C SER A 84 -0.03 27.36 -11.20
N GLY A 85 0.59 28.01 -10.22
CA GLY A 85 0.23 29.36 -9.82
C GLY A 85 1.44 30.05 -9.21
N GLN A 86 1.76 31.25 -9.69
CA GLN A 86 2.89 32.09 -9.27
C GLN A 86 4.25 31.77 -9.92
N ARG A 87 4.35 31.94 -11.24
CA ARG A 87 5.56 32.57 -11.80
C ARG A 87 5.19 33.95 -12.32
N LYS A 88 5.72 34.92 -11.58
CA LYS A 88 5.63 36.36 -11.78
C LYS A 88 5.78 36.74 -13.25
N ARG A 89 4.90 37.64 -13.69
CA ARG A 89 4.96 38.44 -14.92
C ARG A 89 6.41 38.72 -15.33
N LYS A 90 6.90 38.05 -16.36
CA LYS A 90 8.12 38.46 -17.05
C LYS A 90 7.67 39.53 -18.05
N LYS A 91 7.84 40.81 -17.71
CA LYS A 91 7.71 41.92 -18.66
C LYS A 91 8.80 41.75 -19.72
N PHE A 92 8.48 41.03 -20.79
CA PHE A 92 9.18 41.18 -22.05
C PHE A 92 8.45 42.25 -22.83
N GLY A 93 9.15 43.33 -23.17
CA GLY A 93 8.59 44.46 -23.91
C GLY A 93 8.55 45.76 -23.11
N ARG A 94 9.72 46.32 -22.83
CA ARG A 94 9.90 47.77 -22.82
C ARG A 94 11.02 48.05 -23.84
N LYS A 95 10.62 48.59 -24.99
CA LYS A 95 11.49 49.46 -25.79
C LYS A 95 11.55 50.81 -25.10
#